data_AF-A0A848UXZ0-F1
#
_entry.id   AF-A0A848UXZ0-F1
#
_cell.length_a   1.000
_cell.length_b   1.000
_cell.length_c   1.000
_cell.angle_alpha   90.00
_cell.angle_beta   90.00
_cell.angle_gamma   90.00
#
_symmetry.space_group_name_H-M   'P 1'
#
loop_
_entity.id
_entity.type
_entity.pdbx_description
1 polymer ?
#
loop_
_entity_poly.entity_id
_entity_poly.type
_entity_poly.pdbx_seq_one_letter_code
_entity_poly.pdbx_strand_id
1 'polypeptide(L)'
;GHYVWWFVSWDELETAWNKRSDIGFHEEDAKGQNLYGTLIRYMTSKGLNKDAEGLAELSLEDISAIESGVASITSGKRSGLRSRLDRVFLEIDIYRDGGDPTGHSLTQRLEFWRAGWHAFTQNWLIGVGTGDVHTAMGQAYEEINSKLSSEARLRAHNQYLTFALTFGIVGIVWIIGVLVYPLRKGYLPDFHFFMFYSMALMSMITEDTLESQAGLSYFVFLLTVVAIARDPRD
;
A
#
# COMPACT_ATOMS: atom_id res chain seq x y z
N GLY A 1 18.85 -12.60 7.73
CA GLY A 1 18.18 -12.33 6.45
C GLY A 1 19.24 -12.00 5.43
N HIS A 2 19.07 -12.41 4.18
CA HIS A 2 19.98 -12.10 3.08
C HIS A 2 19.36 -11.01 2.22
N TYR A 3 20.14 -10.01 1.80
CA TYR A 3 19.68 -8.93 0.93
C TYR A 3 19.42 -9.47 -0.49
N VAL A 4 18.26 -9.12 -1.06
CA VAL A 4 17.80 -9.67 -2.35
C VAL A 4 18.72 -9.26 -3.50
N TRP A 5 19.12 -7.99 -3.55
CA TRP A 5 19.89 -7.43 -4.68
C TRP A 5 21.41 -7.42 -4.47
N TRP A 6 21.92 -8.15 -3.49
CA TRP A 6 23.37 -8.26 -3.26
C TRP A 6 23.97 -9.48 -3.94
N PHE A 7 25.18 -9.33 -4.48
CA PHE A 7 25.92 -10.37 -5.23
C PHE A 7 25.13 -10.91 -6.43
N VAL A 8 24.63 -9.99 -7.28
CA VAL A 8 23.91 -10.32 -8.52
C VAL A 8 24.84 -10.09 -9.71
N SER A 9 25.10 -11.16 -10.46
CA SER A 9 25.86 -11.15 -11.72
C SER A 9 24.89 -11.43 -12.86
N TRP A 10 24.31 -10.37 -13.44
CA TRP A 10 23.19 -10.47 -14.40
C TRP A 10 23.53 -11.32 -15.64
N ASP A 11 24.63 -11.00 -16.33
CA ASP A 11 25.00 -11.67 -17.58
C ASP A 11 25.29 -13.17 -17.38
N GLU A 12 25.97 -13.51 -16.29
CA GLU A 12 26.29 -14.90 -15.95
C GLU A 12 25.03 -15.68 -15.55
N LEU A 13 24.16 -15.05 -14.75
CA LEU A 13 22.94 -15.66 -14.25
C LEU A 13 21.94 -15.90 -15.39
N GLU A 14 21.77 -14.93 -16.30
CA GLU A 14 20.92 -15.06 -17.49
C GLU A 14 21.41 -16.22 -18.36
N THR A 15 22.71 -16.22 -18.68
CA THR A 15 23.32 -17.26 -19.53
C THR A 15 23.20 -18.65 -18.91
N ALA A 16 23.37 -18.75 -17.58
CA ALA A 16 23.29 -20.02 -16.87
C ALA A 16 21.84 -20.51 -16.72
N TRP A 17 20.90 -19.60 -16.48
CA TRP A 17 19.47 -19.92 -16.37
C TRP A 17 18.88 -20.45 -17.68
N ASN A 18 19.12 -19.74 -18.79
CA ASN A 18 18.61 -20.11 -20.11
C ASN A 18 19.14 -21.47 -20.63
N LYS A 19 20.17 -22.04 -19.97
CA LYS A 19 20.67 -23.40 -20.26
C LYS A 19 19.97 -24.50 -19.45
N ARG A 20 19.29 -24.14 -18.36
CA ARG A 20 18.72 -25.08 -17.39
C ARG A 20 17.20 -25.09 -17.32
N SER A 21 16.55 -24.04 -17.81
CA SER A 21 15.10 -23.86 -17.75
C SER A 21 14.51 -23.75 -19.16
N ASP A 22 13.26 -24.18 -19.29
CA ASP A 22 12.48 -24.03 -20.51
C ASP A 22 11.84 -22.63 -20.63
N ILE A 23 11.80 -21.85 -19.54
CA ILE A 23 11.31 -20.47 -19.49
C ILE A 23 12.49 -19.51 -19.53
N GLY A 24 12.45 -18.54 -20.46
CA GLY A 24 13.53 -17.57 -20.64
C GLY A 24 13.69 -16.63 -19.44
N PHE A 25 14.92 -16.23 -19.11
CA PHE A 25 15.24 -15.38 -17.95
C PHE A 25 14.41 -14.07 -17.85
N HIS A 26 14.03 -13.51 -19.00
CA HIS A 26 13.22 -12.28 -19.10
C HIS A 26 11.73 -12.53 -19.35
N GLU A 27 11.30 -13.78 -19.39
CA GLU A 27 9.90 -14.17 -19.57
C GLU A 27 9.14 -14.16 -18.23
N GLU A 28 7.84 -14.44 -18.31
CA GLU A 28 6.98 -14.54 -17.14
C GLU A 28 6.93 -15.98 -16.61
N ASP A 29 6.93 -16.12 -15.29
CA ASP A 29 6.67 -17.40 -14.62
C ASP A 29 5.18 -17.78 -14.70
N ALA A 30 4.82 -18.98 -14.23
CA ALA A 30 3.44 -19.47 -14.29
C ALA A 30 2.41 -18.62 -13.51
N LYS A 31 2.85 -17.62 -12.72
CA LYS A 31 1.99 -16.66 -12.01
C LYS A 31 2.02 -15.27 -12.65
N GLY A 32 2.63 -15.09 -13.81
CA GLY A 32 2.75 -13.79 -14.49
C GLY A 32 3.74 -12.84 -13.83
N GLN A 33 4.67 -13.32 -13.00
CA GLN A 33 5.74 -12.49 -12.45
C GLN A 33 6.97 -12.60 -13.35
N ASN A 34 7.82 -11.57 -13.37
CA ASN A 34 9.07 -11.65 -14.12
C ASN A 34 10.01 -12.71 -13.51
N LEU A 35 10.45 -13.67 -14.33
CA LEU A 35 11.16 -14.86 -13.89
C LEU A 35 12.50 -14.54 -13.18
N TYR A 36 13.28 -13.57 -13.69
CA TYR A 36 14.54 -13.19 -13.03
C TYR A 36 14.30 -12.74 -11.58
N GLY A 37 13.17 -12.08 -11.31
CA GLY A 37 12.79 -11.64 -9.97
C GLY A 37 12.48 -12.83 -9.06
N THR A 38 11.73 -13.81 -9.57
CA THR A 38 11.42 -15.05 -8.83
C THR A 38 12.70 -15.85 -8.54
N LEU A 39 13.59 -15.99 -9.53
CA LEU A 39 14.88 -16.67 -9.39
C LEU A 39 15.77 -16.04 -8.32
N ILE A 40 16.03 -14.73 -8.43
CA ILE A 40 16.89 -13.99 -7.49
C ILE A 40 16.37 -14.14 -6.06
N ARG A 41 15.04 -14.07 -5.86
CA ARG A 41 14.41 -14.23 -4.56
C ARG A 41 14.53 -15.65 -4.04
N TYR A 42 14.34 -16.66 -4.89
CA TYR A 42 14.49 -18.05 -4.50
C TYR A 42 15.92 -18.36 -4.05
N MET A 43 16.91 -17.94 -4.84
CA MET A 43 18.33 -18.08 -4.51
C MET A 43 18.69 -17.34 -3.22
N THR A 44 18.20 -16.10 -3.04
CA THR A 44 18.35 -15.35 -1.78
C THR A 44 17.76 -16.12 -0.60
N SER A 45 16.61 -16.77 -0.79
CA SER A 45 15.94 -17.52 0.27
C SER A 45 16.70 -18.78 0.69
N LYS A 46 17.48 -19.36 -0.25
CA LYS A 46 18.38 -20.50 -0.05
C LYS A 46 19.76 -20.07 0.46
N GLY A 47 20.05 -18.77 0.50
CA GLY A 47 21.32 -18.21 0.96
C GLY A 47 22.43 -18.24 -0.10
N LEU A 48 22.07 -18.37 -1.37
CA LEU A 48 22.99 -18.50 -2.50
C LEU A 48 23.37 -17.12 -3.07
N ASN A 49 24.57 -17.04 -3.64
CA ASN A 49 24.96 -15.93 -4.51
C ASN A 49 24.20 -16.02 -5.83
N LYS A 50 23.90 -14.88 -6.48
CA LYS A 50 23.07 -14.84 -7.69
C LYS A 50 23.98 -14.73 -8.91
N ASP A 51 24.80 -15.76 -9.05
CA ASP A 51 25.75 -16.00 -10.13
C ASP A 51 25.57 -17.42 -10.67
N ALA A 52 26.37 -17.79 -11.67
CA ALA A 52 26.30 -19.12 -12.28
C ALA A 52 26.63 -20.26 -11.30
N GLU A 53 27.51 -20.01 -10.32
CA GLU A 53 27.92 -21.01 -9.32
C GLU A 53 26.79 -21.29 -8.34
N GLY A 54 26.18 -20.26 -7.76
CA GLY A 54 25.01 -20.40 -6.91
C GLY A 54 23.82 -21.02 -7.67
N LEU A 55 23.65 -20.69 -8.96
CA LEU A 55 22.60 -21.31 -9.78
C LEU A 55 22.86 -22.80 -10.02
N ALA A 56 24.11 -23.24 -10.11
CA ALA A 56 24.46 -24.66 -10.24
C ALA A 56 24.04 -25.49 -9.02
N GLU A 57 23.94 -24.87 -7.83
CA GLU A 57 23.46 -25.53 -6.60
C GLU A 57 21.92 -25.76 -6.55
N LEU A 58 21.17 -25.26 -7.53
CA LEU A 58 19.72 -25.50 -7.63
C LEU A 58 19.44 -26.91 -8.17
N SER A 59 18.54 -27.65 -7.51
CA SER A 59 18.06 -28.94 -8.00
C SER A 59 17.02 -28.76 -9.12
N LEU A 60 16.66 -29.85 -9.82
CA LEU A 60 15.57 -29.79 -10.81
C LEU A 60 14.22 -29.41 -10.19
N GLU A 61 13.99 -29.83 -8.94
CA GLU A 61 12.79 -29.46 -8.17
C GLU A 61 12.79 -27.96 -7.85
N ASP A 62 13.95 -27.38 -7.56
CA ASP A 62 14.10 -25.94 -7.34
C ASP A 62 13.79 -25.14 -8.63
N ILE A 63 14.30 -25.59 -9.78
CA ILE A 63 14.02 -24.98 -11.08
C ILE A 63 12.52 -25.00 -11.37
N SER A 64 11.86 -26.16 -11.21
CA SER A 64 10.40 -26.27 -11.42
C SER A 64 9.59 -25.43 -10.41
N ALA A 65 10.07 -25.30 -9.17
CA ALA A 65 9.45 -24.41 -8.19
C ALA A 65 9.55 -22.94 -8.64
N ILE A 66 10.70 -22.52 -9.16
CA ILE A 66 10.90 -21.15 -9.68
C ILE A 66 10.01 -20.90 -10.90
N GLU A 67 9.96 -21.82 -11.87
CA GLU A 67 9.11 -21.75 -13.06
C GLU A 67 7.61 -21.68 -12.70
N SER A 68 7.20 -22.35 -11.62
CA SER A 68 5.83 -22.27 -11.07
C SER A 68 5.57 -21.02 -10.21
N GLY A 69 6.50 -20.08 -10.15
CA GLY A 69 6.37 -18.80 -9.45
C GLY A 69 6.52 -18.92 -7.93
N VAL A 70 7.32 -19.88 -7.45
CA VAL A 70 7.72 -19.98 -6.04
C VAL A 70 9.01 -19.19 -5.84
N ALA A 71 8.94 -18.11 -5.06
CA ALA A 71 10.08 -17.22 -4.81
C ALA A 71 10.83 -17.52 -3.49
N SER A 72 10.49 -18.63 -2.80
CA SER A 72 11.16 -19.01 -1.55
C SER A 72 11.08 -20.51 -1.29
N ILE A 73 12.20 -21.10 -0.86
CA ILE A 73 12.30 -22.50 -0.37
C ILE A 73 11.35 -22.81 0.79
N THR A 74 10.88 -21.78 1.49
CA THR A 74 10.00 -21.90 2.65
C THR A 74 8.54 -21.55 2.36
N SER A 75 8.18 -21.35 1.10
CA SER A 75 6.79 -21.17 0.67
C SER A 75 5.96 -22.37 1.16
N GLY A 76 5.13 -22.15 2.17
CA GLY A 76 4.32 -23.19 2.84
C GLY A 76 4.80 -23.66 4.22
N LYS A 77 6.04 -23.35 4.65
CA LYS A 77 6.63 -23.81 5.94
C LYS A 77 6.91 -22.70 6.97
N ARG A 78 6.89 -21.42 6.59
CA ARG A 78 7.15 -20.29 7.51
C ARG A 78 5.86 -19.71 8.11
N SER A 79 5.93 -19.22 9.34
CA SER A 79 4.80 -18.58 10.03
C SER A 79 4.26 -17.41 9.20
N GLY A 80 2.92 -17.30 9.12
CA GLY A 80 2.24 -16.37 8.22
C GLY A 80 2.57 -14.89 8.42
N LEU A 81 3.12 -14.50 9.58
CA LEU A 81 3.52 -13.11 9.83
C LEU A 81 4.80 -12.73 9.11
N ARG A 82 5.82 -13.61 9.10
CA ARG A 82 7.10 -13.33 8.43
C ARG A 82 6.94 -13.31 6.92
N SER A 83 6.15 -14.22 6.35
CA SER A 83 5.86 -14.21 4.91
C SER A 83 5.11 -12.97 4.45
N ARG A 84 4.26 -12.39 5.30
CA ARG A 84 3.62 -11.08 5.03
C ARG A 84 4.63 -9.94 5.06
N LEU A 85 5.54 -9.92 6.04
CA LEU A 85 6.59 -8.90 6.09
C LEU A 85 7.53 -8.99 4.88
N ASP A 86 7.97 -10.19 4.51
CA ASP A 86 8.82 -10.41 3.33
C ASP A 86 8.15 -9.92 2.04
N ARG A 87 6.81 -10.09 1.92
CA ARG A 87 6.03 -9.53 0.81
C ARG A 87 6.05 -8.00 0.83
N VAL A 88 5.81 -7.38 1.99
CA VAL A 88 5.82 -5.91 2.11
C VAL A 88 7.18 -5.30 1.75
N PHE A 89 8.28 -5.90 2.21
CA PHE A 89 9.61 -5.42 1.86
C PHE A 89 9.88 -5.53 0.36
N LEU A 90 9.49 -6.64 -0.26
CA LEU A 90 9.58 -6.81 -1.70
C LEU A 90 8.77 -5.75 -2.46
N GLU A 91 7.52 -5.52 -2.06
CA GLU A 91 6.66 -4.51 -2.68
C GLU A 91 7.32 -3.12 -2.64
N ILE A 92 7.94 -2.78 -1.51
CA ILE A 92 8.68 -1.52 -1.34
C ILE A 92 9.92 -1.46 -2.25
N ASP A 93 10.68 -2.54 -2.35
CA ASP A 93 11.88 -2.58 -3.19
C ASP A 93 11.51 -2.44 -4.68
N ILE A 94 10.51 -3.19 -5.16
CA ILE A 94 9.97 -3.08 -6.52
C ILE A 94 9.53 -1.64 -6.81
N TYR A 95 8.80 -1.02 -5.88
CA TYR A 95 8.34 0.36 -6.04
C TYR A 95 9.50 1.37 -6.12
N ARG A 96 10.55 1.20 -5.30
CA ARG A 96 11.74 2.08 -5.31
C ARG A 96 12.54 1.98 -6.62
N ASP A 97 12.62 0.79 -7.19
CA ASP A 97 13.30 0.54 -8.45
C ASP A 97 12.43 0.94 -9.67
N GLY A 98 11.24 1.49 -9.43
CA GLY A 98 10.34 1.98 -10.46
C GLY A 98 9.49 0.89 -11.11
N GLY A 99 9.23 -0.23 -10.43
CA GLY A 99 8.24 -1.20 -10.86
C GLY A 99 6.80 -0.67 -10.83
N ASP A 100 5.89 -1.41 -11.45
CA ASP A 100 4.46 -1.11 -11.44
C ASP A 100 3.85 -1.43 -10.05
N PRO A 101 3.24 -0.45 -9.35
CA PRO A 101 2.60 -0.69 -8.06
C PRO A 101 1.23 -1.41 -8.17
N THR A 102 0.72 -1.68 -9.36
CA THR A 102 -0.60 -2.29 -9.58
C THR A 102 -0.71 -3.67 -8.91
N GLY A 103 -1.77 -3.87 -8.11
CA GLY A 103 -2.02 -5.13 -7.39
C GLY A 103 -1.36 -5.23 -6.00
N HIS A 104 -0.57 -4.23 -5.61
CA HIS A 104 0.13 -4.18 -4.32
C HIS A 104 -0.47 -3.10 -3.41
N SER A 105 -1.30 -3.53 -2.45
CA SER A 105 -2.14 -2.62 -1.64
C SER A 105 -1.39 -1.47 -0.94
N LEU A 106 -0.13 -1.67 -0.54
CA LEU A 106 0.65 -0.64 0.14
C LEU A 106 1.20 0.39 -0.85
N THR A 107 1.83 -0.06 -1.93
CA THR A 107 2.46 0.81 -2.93
C THR A 107 1.41 1.57 -3.73
N GLN A 108 0.23 0.98 -3.97
CA GLN A 108 -0.92 1.69 -4.54
C GLN A 108 -1.34 2.87 -3.65
N ARG A 109 -1.45 2.68 -2.33
CA ARG A 109 -1.79 3.76 -1.40
C ARG A 109 -0.74 4.88 -1.38
N LEU A 110 0.54 4.54 -1.51
CA LEU A 110 1.60 5.55 -1.64
C LEU A 110 1.42 6.40 -2.90
N GLU A 111 1.10 5.78 -4.03
CA GLU A 111 0.77 6.50 -5.27
C GLU A 111 -0.49 7.35 -5.11
N PHE A 112 -1.52 6.83 -4.45
CA PHE A 112 -2.74 7.59 -4.16
C PHE A 112 -2.46 8.84 -3.34
N TRP A 113 -1.60 8.73 -2.31
CA TRP A 113 -1.20 9.86 -1.49
C TRP A 113 -0.34 10.86 -2.26
N ARG A 114 0.55 10.37 -3.13
CA ARG A 114 1.37 11.23 -3.99
C ARG A 114 0.52 12.04 -4.96
N ALA A 115 -0.44 11.40 -5.63
CA ALA A 115 -1.38 12.06 -6.52
C ALA A 115 -2.30 13.03 -5.74
N GLY A 116 -2.84 12.61 -4.60
CA GLY A 116 -3.69 13.46 -3.77
C GLY A 116 -2.96 14.69 -3.23
N TRP A 117 -1.69 14.54 -2.83
CA TRP A 117 -0.87 15.67 -2.39
C TRP A 117 -0.56 16.62 -3.54
N HIS A 118 -0.23 16.08 -4.72
CA HIS A 118 -0.01 16.88 -5.92
C HIS A 118 -1.26 17.68 -6.29
N ALA A 119 -2.43 17.02 -6.35
CA ALA A 119 -3.71 17.67 -6.61
C ALA A 119 -4.04 18.76 -5.58
N PHE A 120 -3.76 18.52 -4.29
CA PHE A 120 -3.94 19.51 -3.23
C PHE A 120 -3.06 20.73 -3.45
N THR A 121 -1.80 20.56 -3.82
CA THR A 121 -0.88 21.69 -4.01
C THR A 121 -1.31 22.63 -5.14
N GLN A 122 -2.00 22.13 -6.17
CA GLN A 122 -2.55 22.94 -7.26
C GLN A 122 -3.72 23.83 -6.79
N ASN A 123 -4.48 23.40 -5.78
CA ASN A 123 -5.69 24.08 -5.30
C ASN A 123 -5.69 24.26 -3.78
N TRP A 124 -4.52 24.56 -3.20
CA TRP A 124 -4.28 24.42 -1.75
C TRP A 124 -5.15 25.32 -0.87
N LEU A 125 -5.66 26.45 -1.37
CA LEU A 125 -6.37 27.44 -0.56
C LEU A 125 -7.83 27.05 -0.28
N ILE A 126 -8.61 26.84 -1.35
CA ILE A 126 -10.07 26.60 -1.30
C ILE A 126 -10.42 25.15 -1.69
N GLY A 127 -9.46 24.40 -2.24
CA GLY A 127 -9.69 23.06 -2.76
C GLY A 127 -10.41 23.07 -4.10
N VAL A 128 -10.68 21.87 -4.61
CA VAL A 128 -11.35 21.66 -5.90
C VAL A 128 -12.88 21.55 -5.79
N GLY A 129 -13.41 21.47 -4.56
CA GLY A 129 -14.83 21.21 -4.32
C GLY A 129 -15.20 19.73 -4.45
N THR A 130 -16.36 19.35 -3.90
CA THR A 130 -16.80 17.94 -3.81
C THR A 130 -17.08 17.29 -5.16
N GLY A 131 -17.43 18.09 -6.18
CA GLY A 131 -17.74 17.61 -7.53
C GLY A 131 -16.51 17.22 -8.35
N ASP A 132 -15.37 17.87 -8.12
CA ASP A 132 -14.20 17.77 -9.01
C ASP A 132 -13.06 16.93 -8.45
N VAL A 133 -13.21 16.34 -7.25
CA VAL A 133 -12.18 15.51 -6.61
C VAL A 133 -11.69 14.38 -7.52
N HIS A 134 -12.61 13.68 -8.19
CA HIS A 134 -12.26 12.57 -9.08
C HIS A 134 -11.47 13.05 -10.30
N THR A 135 -11.89 14.16 -10.90
CA THR A 135 -11.22 14.76 -12.06
C THR A 135 -9.83 15.26 -11.68
N ALA A 136 -9.70 15.94 -10.54
CA ALA A 136 -8.43 16.46 -10.03
C ALA A 136 -7.44 15.33 -9.70
N MET A 137 -7.91 14.25 -9.08
CA MET A 137 -7.08 13.05 -8.86
C MET A 137 -6.62 12.42 -10.18
N GLY A 138 -7.53 12.28 -11.15
CA GLY A 138 -7.22 11.76 -12.48
C GLY A 138 -6.12 12.56 -13.19
N GLN A 139 -6.25 13.89 -13.18
CA GLN A 139 -5.23 14.81 -13.73
C GLN A 139 -3.90 14.69 -12.96
N ALA A 140 -3.94 14.63 -11.63
CA ALA A 140 -2.73 14.50 -10.84
C ALA A 140 -1.97 13.20 -11.12
N TYR A 141 -2.65 12.07 -11.36
CA TYR A 141 -1.99 10.83 -11.77
C TYR A 141 -1.23 10.96 -13.10
N GLU A 142 -1.81 11.68 -14.07
CA GLU A 142 -1.15 11.96 -15.35
C GLU A 142 0.07 12.87 -15.16
N GLU A 143 -0.08 13.95 -14.39
CA GLU A 143 0.98 14.94 -14.17
C GLU A 143 2.20 14.37 -13.42
N ILE A 144 1.97 13.45 -12.47
CA ILE A 144 3.06 12.77 -11.76
C ILE A 144 3.65 11.59 -12.54
N ASN A 145 3.14 11.32 -13.76
CA ASN A 145 3.48 10.15 -14.56
C ASN A 145 3.36 8.84 -13.75
N SER A 146 2.24 8.67 -13.06
CA SER A 146 2.03 7.48 -12.23
C SER A 146 2.03 6.23 -13.10
N LYS A 147 2.81 5.22 -12.68
CA LYS A 147 2.88 3.91 -13.34
C LYS A 147 1.63 3.05 -13.08
N LEU A 148 0.74 3.53 -12.21
CA LEU A 148 -0.48 2.85 -11.87
C LEU A 148 -1.43 2.80 -13.07
N SER A 149 -1.95 1.61 -13.38
CA SER A 149 -2.91 1.43 -14.46
C SER A 149 -4.16 2.30 -14.25
N SER A 150 -4.75 2.78 -15.34
CA SER A 150 -5.92 3.66 -15.28
C SER A 150 -7.10 3.05 -14.50
N GLU A 151 -7.25 1.73 -14.56
CA GLU A 151 -8.30 0.98 -13.84
C GLU A 151 -8.04 0.87 -12.34
N ALA A 152 -6.77 0.93 -11.91
CA ALA A 152 -6.38 0.85 -10.50
C ALA A 152 -6.33 2.22 -9.81
N ARG A 153 -6.51 3.32 -10.55
CA ARG A 153 -6.50 4.68 -10.00
C ARG A 153 -7.75 4.92 -9.15
N LEU A 154 -7.53 5.18 -7.86
CA LEU A 154 -8.58 5.46 -6.89
C LEU A 154 -8.35 6.82 -6.23
N ARG A 155 -9.22 7.15 -5.27
CA ARG A 155 -9.08 8.33 -4.41
C ARG A 155 -7.86 8.19 -3.49
N ALA A 156 -7.57 9.22 -2.70
CA ALA A 156 -6.42 9.23 -1.80
C ALA A 156 -6.43 8.07 -0.78
N HIS A 157 -7.59 7.48 -0.43
CA HIS A 157 -7.67 6.50 0.66
C HIS A 157 -7.07 7.06 1.96
N ASN A 158 -7.34 8.33 2.22
CA ASN A 158 -6.93 9.07 3.40
C ASN A 158 -7.87 10.26 3.53
N GLN A 159 -8.81 10.16 4.48
CA GLN A 159 -9.90 11.13 4.63
C GLN A 159 -9.38 12.56 4.83
N TYR A 160 -8.26 12.74 5.54
CA TYR A 160 -7.67 14.06 5.79
C TYR A 160 -7.12 14.67 4.50
N LEU A 161 -6.45 13.87 3.67
CA LEU A 161 -5.96 14.33 2.37
C LEU A 161 -7.11 14.59 1.41
N THR A 162 -8.14 13.74 1.42
CA THR A 162 -9.37 13.95 0.65
C THR A 162 -10.06 15.26 1.04
N PHE A 163 -10.19 15.56 2.33
CA PHE A 163 -10.74 16.83 2.80
C PHE A 163 -9.86 18.03 2.45
N ALA A 164 -8.53 17.92 2.56
CA ALA A 164 -7.60 18.96 2.16
C ALA A 164 -7.71 19.25 0.65
N LEU A 165 -7.75 18.22 -0.19
CA LEU A 165 -7.97 18.35 -1.62
C LEU A 165 -9.32 19.01 -1.94
N THR A 166 -10.37 18.58 -1.24
CA THR A 166 -11.75 19.01 -1.52
C THR A 166 -12.01 20.45 -1.09
N PHE A 167 -11.55 20.84 0.10
CA PHE A 167 -11.90 22.11 0.73
C PHE A 167 -10.70 23.04 1.00
N GLY A 168 -9.51 22.65 0.56
CA GLY A 168 -8.28 23.39 0.77
C GLY A 168 -7.87 23.45 2.24
N ILE A 169 -6.88 24.30 2.52
CA ILE A 169 -6.36 24.52 3.87
C ILE A 169 -7.42 25.11 4.80
N VAL A 170 -8.32 25.95 4.28
CA VAL A 170 -9.35 26.59 5.09
C VAL A 170 -10.35 25.55 5.59
N GLY A 171 -10.82 24.67 4.71
CA GLY A 171 -11.77 23.64 5.07
C GLY A 171 -11.17 22.55 5.94
N ILE A 172 -9.95 22.08 5.67
CA ILE A 172 -9.33 21.05 6.52
C ILE A 172 -9.06 21.57 7.93
N VAL A 173 -8.63 22.82 8.11
CA VAL A 173 -8.44 23.42 9.44
C VAL A 173 -9.77 23.48 10.19
N TRP A 174 -10.84 23.88 9.51
CA TRP A 174 -12.18 23.88 10.09
C TRP A 174 -12.62 22.47 10.52
N ILE A 175 -12.48 21.48 9.62
CA ILE A 175 -12.88 20.09 9.88
C ILE A 175 -12.06 19.48 11.03
N ILE A 176 -10.73 19.68 11.06
CA ILE A 176 -9.89 19.25 12.18
C ILE A 176 -10.36 19.93 13.47
N GLY A 177 -10.72 21.22 13.43
CA GLY A 177 -11.29 21.93 14.56
C GLY A 177 -12.57 21.26 15.08
N VAL A 178 -13.48 20.87 14.19
CA VAL A 178 -14.72 20.15 14.52
C VAL A 178 -14.43 18.76 15.10
N LEU A 179 -13.48 18.02 14.54
CA LEU A 179 -13.10 16.68 15.02
C LEU A 179 -12.37 16.73 16.38
N VAL A 180 -11.63 17.79 16.66
CA VAL A 180 -10.93 17.95 17.95
C VAL A 180 -11.83 18.55 19.02
N TYR A 181 -12.91 19.23 18.65
CA TYR A 181 -13.82 19.89 19.61
C TYR A 181 -14.40 18.95 20.68
N PRO A 182 -14.92 17.75 20.34
CA PRO A 182 -15.37 16.78 21.35
C PRO A 182 -14.25 16.35 22.31
N LEU A 183 -13.00 16.29 21.87
CA LEU A 183 -11.89 15.94 22.77
C LEU A 183 -11.67 16.99 23.87
N ARG A 184 -11.92 18.28 23.56
CA ARG A 184 -11.74 19.38 24.52
C ARG A 184 -12.88 19.58 25.50
N LYS A 185 -14.09 19.13 25.18
CA LYS A 185 -15.27 19.24 26.06
C LYS A 185 -15.30 18.21 27.19
N GLY A 186 -14.16 17.58 27.48
CA GLY A 186 -14.03 16.63 28.57
C GLY A 186 -14.76 15.32 28.30
N TYR A 187 -14.90 14.89 27.04
CA TYR A 187 -15.37 13.54 26.67
C TYR A 187 -14.29 12.46 26.78
N LEU A 188 -13.03 12.86 26.94
CA LEU A 188 -11.87 11.97 27.11
C LEU A 188 -11.88 11.08 28.37
N PRO A 189 -12.43 11.49 29.54
CA PRO A 189 -12.51 10.62 30.71
C PRO A 189 -13.45 9.42 30.53
N ASP A 190 -14.41 9.51 29.62
CA ASP A 190 -15.24 8.36 29.25
C ASP A 190 -14.44 7.41 28.37
N PHE A 191 -14.09 6.24 28.94
CA PHE A 191 -13.28 5.24 28.26
C PHE A 191 -13.90 4.76 26.94
N HIS A 192 -15.23 4.60 26.89
CA HIS A 192 -15.92 4.10 25.70
C HIS A 192 -15.91 5.14 24.59
N PHE A 193 -16.17 6.41 24.93
CA PHE A 193 -16.04 7.52 24.00
C PHE A 193 -14.63 7.60 23.45
N PHE A 194 -13.62 7.60 24.33
CA PHE A 194 -12.23 7.71 23.93
C PHE A 194 -11.80 6.57 22.99
N MET A 195 -12.14 5.33 23.31
CA MET A 195 -11.81 4.17 22.50
C MET A 195 -12.49 4.24 21.13
N PHE A 196 -13.81 4.44 21.08
CA PHE A 196 -14.53 4.57 19.81
C PHE A 196 -13.98 5.72 18.96
N TYR A 197 -13.81 6.90 19.55
CA TYR A 197 -13.44 8.11 18.83
C TYR A 197 -12.00 8.04 18.32
N SER A 198 -11.06 7.52 19.12
CA SER A 198 -9.67 7.30 18.68
C SER A 198 -9.60 6.28 17.54
N MET A 199 -10.33 5.17 17.64
CA MET A 199 -10.42 4.17 16.56
C MET A 199 -10.98 4.77 15.28
N ALA A 200 -12.04 5.59 15.36
CA ALA A 200 -12.64 6.27 14.21
C ALA A 200 -11.68 7.29 13.57
N LEU A 201 -10.96 8.09 14.37
CA LEU A 201 -9.96 9.02 13.84
C LEU A 201 -8.77 8.30 13.20
N MET A 202 -8.39 7.12 13.73
CA MET A 202 -7.33 6.30 13.15
C MET A 202 -7.77 5.62 11.84
N SER A 203 -9.02 5.15 11.73
CA SER A 203 -9.51 4.53 10.48
C SER A 203 -9.48 5.50 9.30
N MET A 204 -9.73 6.79 9.58
CA MET A 204 -9.69 7.88 8.60
C MET A 204 -8.29 8.12 7.98
N ILE A 205 -7.22 7.59 8.58
CA ILE A 205 -5.86 7.65 8.00
C ILE A 205 -5.74 6.72 6.77
N THR A 206 -6.44 5.59 6.80
CA THR A 206 -6.31 4.52 5.80
C THR A 206 -7.48 4.42 4.83
N GLU A 207 -8.60 5.07 5.14
CA GLU A 207 -9.84 5.01 4.37
C GLU A 207 -10.58 6.34 4.39
N ASP A 208 -11.38 6.58 3.36
CA ASP A 208 -12.32 7.70 3.30
C ASP A 208 -13.63 7.34 4.04
N THR A 209 -13.53 7.11 5.36
CA THR A 209 -14.63 6.59 6.20
C THR A 209 -15.91 7.43 6.11
N LEU A 210 -15.79 8.76 6.14
CA LEU A 210 -16.94 9.69 6.18
C LEU A 210 -17.55 9.96 4.80
N GLU A 211 -16.84 9.61 3.72
CA GLU A 211 -17.36 9.67 2.35
C GLU A 211 -18.32 8.50 2.06
N SER A 212 -18.16 7.39 2.77
CA SER A 212 -19.06 6.24 2.63
C SER A 212 -20.33 6.42 3.47
N GLN A 213 -21.49 6.08 2.89
CA GLN A 213 -22.76 6.14 3.61
C GLN A 213 -22.75 5.25 4.87
N ALA A 214 -22.16 4.06 4.77
CA ALA A 214 -22.07 3.13 5.89
C ALA A 214 -21.17 3.67 7.01
N GLY A 215 -19.98 4.19 6.67
CA GLY A 215 -19.04 4.75 7.64
C GLY A 215 -19.58 6.02 8.30
N LEU A 216 -20.20 6.93 7.54
CA LEU A 216 -20.87 8.10 8.08
C LEU A 216 -22.01 7.72 9.03
N SER A 217 -22.87 6.78 8.65
CA SER A 217 -24.00 6.33 9.47
C SER A 217 -23.52 5.71 10.78
N TYR A 218 -22.50 4.84 10.71
CA TYR A 218 -21.89 4.21 11.88
C TYR A 218 -21.26 5.26 12.82
N PHE A 219 -20.50 6.19 12.27
CA PHE A 219 -19.85 7.25 13.04
C PHE A 219 -20.87 8.14 13.75
N VAL A 220 -21.89 8.63 13.05
CA VAL A 220 -22.94 9.49 13.62
C VAL A 220 -23.77 8.74 14.66
N PHE A 221 -24.12 7.48 14.39
CA PHE A 221 -24.88 6.65 15.33
C PHE A 221 -24.13 6.49 16.65
N LEU A 222 -22.88 6.04 16.63
CA LEU A 222 -22.10 5.83 17.85
C LEU A 222 -21.76 7.14 18.57
N LEU A 223 -21.46 8.20 17.82
CA LEU A 223 -21.26 9.52 18.39
C LEU A 223 -22.49 9.98 19.17
N THR A 224 -23.69 9.78 18.60
CA THR A 224 -24.96 10.16 19.22
C THR A 224 -25.29 9.29 20.44
N VAL A 225 -25.13 7.97 20.34
CA VAL A 225 -25.40 7.03 21.44
C VAL A 225 -24.51 7.36 22.64
N VAL A 226 -23.20 7.55 22.43
CA VAL A 226 -22.28 7.86 23.52
C VAL A 226 -22.56 9.26 24.09
N ALA A 227 -22.91 10.23 23.24
CA ALA A 227 -23.29 11.56 23.72
C ALA A 227 -24.55 11.55 24.60
N ILE A 228 -25.58 10.76 24.23
CA ILE A 228 -26.83 10.63 25.01
C ILE A 228 -26.61 9.79 26.27
N ALA A 229 -25.88 8.67 26.17
CA ALA A 229 -25.60 7.81 27.32
C ALA A 229 -24.84 8.54 28.43
N ARG A 230 -24.16 9.63 28.07
CA ARG A 230 -23.45 10.54 28.97
C ARG A 230 -24.31 11.68 29.52
N ASP A 231 -25.60 11.76 29.20
CA ASP A 231 -26.53 12.67 29.90
C ASP A 231 -27.18 11.97 31.10
N PRO A 232 -26.62 12.16 32.30
CA PRO A 232 -27.41 12.03 33.50
C PRO A 232 -27.33 13.33 34.30
N ARG A 233 -27.82 14.47 33.78
CA ARG A 233 -28.02 15.70 34.59
C ARG A 233 -26.86 15.96 35.59
N ASP A 234 -25.69 16.33 35.08
CA ASP A 234 -24.70 17.03 35.92
C ASP A 234 -25.11 18.51 36.03
#